data_AF-A0A813C4R3-F1
#
_entry.id   AF-A0A813C4R3-F1
#
_cell.length_a   1.000
_cell.length_b   1.000
_cell.length_c   1.000
_cell.angle_alpha   90.00
_cell.angle_beta   90.00
_cell.angle_gamma   90.00
#
_symmetry.space_group_name_H-M   'P 1'
#
loop_
_entity.id
_entity.type
_entity.pdbx_description
1 polymer ?
#
loop_
_entity_poly.entity_id
_entity_poly.type
_entity_poly.pdbx_seq_one_letter_code
_entity_poly.pdbx_strand_id
1 'polypeptide(L)'
;YWAAMCSLPPKDLPPTSKLKPVTEDTHKKLLLLYSPETSEASEAMRLLVEEFPSELRCRPLDLERLMQVWILNCFEHTDEPLGYATYFMSSFMSHSCRPNSLWHYDGDDFILRARERIQAGDEITVSYLSE
;
A
#
# COMPACT_ATOMS: atom_id res chain seq x y z
N TYR A 1 -5.45 5.54 -7.38
CA TYR A 1 -6.37 4.66 -8.12
C TYR A 1 -5.67 3.47 -8.76
N TRP A 2 -4.73 3.66 -9.71
CA TRP A 2 -4.07 2.54 -10.42
C TRP A 2 -3.45 1.47 -9.50
N ALA A 3 -2.63 1.88 -8.54
CA ALA A 3 -1.97 0.93 -7.63
C ALA A 3 -2.97 0.12 -6.77
N ALA A 4 -4.06 0.76 -6.32
CA ALA A 4 -5.15 0.10 -5.62
C ALA A 4 -5.87 -0.95 -6.51
N MET A 5 -6.11 -0.65 -7.79
CA MET A 5 -6.69 -1.62 -8.72
C MET A 5 -5.72 -2.77 -9.04
N CYS A 6 -4.42 -2.51 -9.17
CA CYS A 6 -3.40 -3.56 -9.27
C CYS A 6 -3.27 -4.41 -8.01
N SER A 7 -3.85 -3.97 -6.88
CA SER A 7 -3.87 -4.71 -5.61
C SER A 7 -5.09 -5.62 -5.46
N LEU A 8 -5.92 -5.73 -6.50
CA LEU A 8 -7.02 -6.67 -6.54
C LEU A 8 -6.53 -8.07 -6.93
N PRO A 9 -7.10 -9.14 -6.35
CA PRO A 9 -6.83 -10.51 -6.78
C PRO A 9 -7.52 -10.80 -8.13
N PRO A 10 -7.13 -11.88 -8.84
CA PRO A 10 -7.66 -12.19 -10.17
C PRO A 10 -9.19 -12.32 -10.23
N LYS A 11 -9.82 -12.80 -9.15
CA LYS A 11 -11.27 -12.99 -9.06
C LYS A 11 -12.07 -11.68 -9.09
N ASP A 12 -11.43 -10.59 -8.67
CA ASP A 12 -12.05 -9.27 -8.53
C ASP A 12 -11.82 -8.40 -9.78
N LEU A 13 -11.00 -8.90 -10.72
CA LEU A 13 -10.70 -8.24 -11.98
C LEU A 13 -11.49 -8.83 -13.16
N PRO A 14 -11.78 -8.00 -14.17
CA PRO A 14 -12.24 -8.43 -15.48
C PRO A 14 -11.30 -9.49 -16.10
N PRO A 15 -11.80 -10.57 -16.72
CA PRO A 15 -10.95 -11.50 -17.48
C PRO A 15 -10.18 -10.84 -18.62
N THR A 16 -10.71 -9.71 -19.13
CA THR A 16 -10.10 -8.89 -20.18
C THR A 16 -9.09 -7.87 -19.65
N SER A 17 -8.92 -7.81 -18.31
CA SER A 17 -8.07 -6.81 -17.66
C SER A 17 -6.61 -6.98 -18.04
N LYS A 18 -5.95 -5.86 -18.30
CA LYS A 18 -4.49 -5.77 -18.47
C LYS A 18 -3.76 -5.43 -17.16
N LEU A 19 -4.50 -5.24 -16.07
CA LEU A 19 -3.92 -5.03 -14.75
C LEU A 19 -3.19 -6.29 -14.31
N LYS A 20 -2.06 -6.13 -13.63
CA LYS A 20 -1.36 -7.25 -13.01
C LYS A 20 -1.97 -7.48 -11.63
N PRO A 21 -2.73 -8.57 -11.40
CA PRO A 21 -3.30 -8.86 -10.09
C PRO A 21 -2.22 -9.26 -9.09
N VAL A 22 -2.54 -9.12 -7.81
CA VAL A 22 -1.76 -9.70 -6.71
C VAL A 22 -2.33 -11.05 -6.27
N THR A 23 -1.58 -11.78 -5.46
CA THR A 23 -2.09 -13.01 -4.82
C THR A 23 -3.16 -12.67 -3.76
N GLU A 24 -4.00 -13.65 -3.44
CA GLU A 24 -4.99 -13.53 -2.34
C GLU A 24 -4.34 -13.22 -0.98
N ASP A 25 -3.14 -13.77 -0.72
CA ASP A 25 -2.39 -13.51 0.51
C ASP A 25 -1.90 -12.05 0.55
N THR A 26 -1.31 -11.58 -0.55
CA THR A 26 -0.90 -10.17 -0.70
C THR A 26 -2.08 -9.23 -0.54
N HIS A 27 -3.22 -9.51 -1.18
CA HIS A 27 -4.43 -8.69 -1.05
C HIS A 27 -4.91 -8.59 0.41
N LYS A 28 -4.96 -9.72 1.13
CA LYS A 28 -5.32 -9.75 2.55
C LYS A 28 -4.36 -8.93 3.40
N LYS A 29 -3.04 -9.07 3.17
CA LYS A 29 -2.01 -8.30 3.87
C LYS A 29 -2.19 -6.79 3.64
N LEU A 30 -2.44 -6.37 2.41
CA LEU A 30 -2.68 -4.95 2.09
C LEU A 30 -3.89 -4.42 2.86
N LEU A 31 -4.99 -5.17 2.92
CA LEU A 31 -6.18 -4.75 3.68
C LEU A 31 -5.97 -4.66 5.20
N LEU A 32 -4.89 -5.22 5.75
CA LEU A 32 -4.51 -5.04 7.16
C LEU A 32 -3.77 -3.72 7.42
N LEU A 33 -3.23 -3.07 6.38
CA LEU A 33 -2.52 -1.79 6.50
C LEU A 33 -3.45 -0.58 6.63
N TYR A 34 -4.77 -0.81 6.62
CA TYR A 34 -5.76 0.21 6.84
C TYR A 34 -7.01 -0.34 7.54
N SER A 35 -7.30 0.20 8.72
CA SER A 35 -8.54 -0.05 9.44
C SER A 35 -9.53 1.08 9.12
N PRO A 36 -10.66 0.79 8.45
CA PRO A 36 -11.64 1.82 8.14
C PRO A 36 -12.38 2.25 9.41
N GLU A 37 -12.73 3.54 9.48
CA GLU A 37 -13.61 4.09 10.52
C GLU A 37 -15.09 3.80 10.23
N THR A 38 -15.43 3.55 8.97
CA THR A 38 -16.78 3.31 8.48
C THR A 38 -16.94 1.90 7.94
N SER A 39 -18.17 1.38 7.99
CA SER A 39 -18.55 0.11 7.39
C SER A 39 -19.06 0.23 5.95
N GLU A 40 -19.11 1.45 5.43
CA GLU A 40 -19.66 1.77 4.12
C GLU A 40 -18.68 2.56 3.27
N ALA A 41 -18.70 2.28 1.97
CA ALA A 41 -17.91 3.02 0.99
C ALA A 41 -18.53 4.39 0.69
N SER A 42 -17.72 5.38 0.32
CA SER A 42 -18.18 6.67 -0.17
C SER A 42 -18.99 6.54 -1.47
N GLU A 43 -19.86 7.52 -1.72
CA GLU A 43 -20.66 7.58 -2.96
C GLU A 43 -19.76 7.60 -4.20
N ALA A 44 -18.68 8.38 -4.17
CA ALA A 44 -17.71 8.45 -5.25
C ALA A 44 -17.08 7.09 -5.55
N MET A 45 -16.79 6.28 -4.53
CA MET A 45 -16.24 4.94 -4.72
C MET A 45 -17.26 3.96 -5.30
N ARG A 46 -18.53 4.05 -4.86
CA ARG A 46 -19.62 3.23 -5.42
C ARG A 46 -19.77 3.50 -6.92
N LEU A 47 -19.87 4.78 -7.29
CA LEU A 47 -19.92 5.21 -8.68
C LEU A 47 -18.70 4.75 -9.47
N LEU A 48 -17.50 4.82 -8.89
CA LEU A 48 -16.30 4.34 -9.56
C LEU A 48 -16.38 2.84 -9.86
N VAL A 49 -16.79 2.00 -8.91
CA VAL A 49 -16.92 0.55 -9.14
C VAL A 49 -18.06 0.23 -10.13
N GLU A 50 -19.14 1.00 -10.12
CA GLU A 50 -20.28 0.83 -11.03
C GLU A 50 -19.96 1.27 -12.48
N GLU A 51 -19.23 2.37 -12.66
CA GLU A 51 -18.96 2.99 -13.96
C GLU A 51 -17.64 2.52 -14.61
N PHE A 52 -16.67 2.04 -13.82
CA PHE A 52 -15.52 1.34 -14.40
C PHE A 52 -16.06 0.15 -15.21
N PRO A 53 -15.51 -0.19 -16.40
CA PRO A 53 -16.03 -1.24 -17.27
C PRO A 53 -16.49 -2.42 -16.41
N SER A 54 -17.79 -2.74 -16.55
CA SER A 54 -18.75 -3.41 -15.63
C SER A 54 -18.37 -4.79 -15.09
N GLU A 55 -17.09 -5.01 -14.86
CA GLU A 55 -16.42 -6.27 -14.64
C GLU A 55 -15.50 -6.23 -13.41
N LEU A 56 -15.34 -5.07 -12.73
CA LEU A 56 -14.80 -5.06 -11.37
C LEU A 56 -15.80 -5.76 -10.45
N ARG A 57 -15.35 -6.82 -9.78
CA ARG A 57 -16.20 -7.67 -8.91
C ARG A 57 -15.91 -7.48 -7.42
N CYS A 58 -15.07 -6.50 -7.07
CA CYS A 58 -14.76 -6.16 -5.69
C CYS A 58 -15.88 -5.35 -5.03
N ARG A 59 -15.95 -5.42 -3.70
CA ARG A 59 -16.81 -4.49 -2.94
C ARG A 59 -16.22 -3.09 -3.02
N PRO A 60 -17.04 -2.03 -3.21
CA PRO A 60 -16.56 -0.65 -3.22
C PRO A 60 -15.72 -0.29 -1.99
N LEU A 61 -16.10 -0.79 -0.81
CA LEU A 61 -15.36 -0.53 0.42
C LEU A 61 -13.94 -1.12 0.39
N ASP A 62 -13.75 -2.28 -0.23
CA ASP A 62 -12.41 -2.88 -0.30
C ASP A 62 -11.50 -2.09 -1.25
N LEU A 63 -12.04 -1.58 -2.35
CA LEU A 63 -11.29 -0.69 -3.25
C LEU A 63 -10.95 0.64 -2.57
N GLU A 64 -11.86 1.20 -1.78
CA GLU A 64 -11.60 2.41 -0.98
C GLU A 64 -10.51 2.18 0.05
N ARG A 65 -10.57 1.06 0.77
CA ARG A 65 -9.53 0.66 1.72
C ARG A 65 -8.18 0.53 1.04
N LEU A 66 -8.11 -0.16 -0.10
CA LEU A 66 -6.87 -0.27 -0.87
C LEU A 66 -6.35 1.11 -1.30
N MET A 67 -7.22 2.04 -1.68
CA MET A 67 -6.77 3.41 -1.97
C MET A 67 -6.14 4.08 -0.75
N GLN A 68 -6.76 3.97 0.43
CA GLN A 68 -6.20 4.51 1.67
C GLN A 68 -4.87 3.85 2.04
N VAL A 69 -4.73 2.54 1.80
CA VAL A 69 -3.45 1.83 1.97
C VAL A 69 -2.35 2.49 1.12
N TRP A 70 -2.60 2.73 -0.17
CA TRP A 70 -1.60 3.36 -1.03
C TRP A 70 -1.33 4.82 -0.68
N ILE A 71 -2.32 5.57 -0.21
CA ILE A 71 -2.12 6.96 0.21
C ILE A 71 -1.26 7.05 1.48
N LEU A 72 -1.45 6.14 2.42
CA LEU A 72 -0.87 6.23 3.77
C LEU A 72 0.38 5.38 3.98
N ASN A 73 0.64 4.40 3.12
CA ASN A 73 1.68 3.38 3.37
C ASN A 73 2.61 3.11 2.19
N CYS A 74 2.53 3.88 1.09
CA CYS A 74 3.44 3.69 -0.04
C CYS A 74 4.79 4.38 0.17
N PHE A 75 5.80 3.83 -0.48
CA PHE A 75 7.17 4.31 -0.53
C PHE A 75 7.53 4.62 -1.98
N GLU A 76 8.29 5.69 -2.21
CA GLU A 76 8.90 5.95 -3.52
C GLU A 76 9.93 4.84 -3.81
N HIS A 77 9.89 4.29 -5.02
CA HIS A 77 10.65 3.09 -5.39
C HIS A 77 11.52 3.27 -6.64
N THR A 78 11.01 3.95 -7.66
CA THR A 78 11.78 4.27 -8.86
C THR A 78 11.59 5.75 -9.17
N ASP A 79 12.65 6.43 -9.60
CA ASP A 79 12.59 7.87 -9.91
C ASP A 79 12.10 8.11 -11.35
N GLU A 80 12.59 7.32 -12.30
CA GLU A 80 12.26 7.46 -13.74
C GLU A 80 12.00 6.09 -14.41
N PRO A 81 10.72 5.72 -14.66
CA PRO A 81 9.51 6.44 -14.30
C PRO A 81 9.24 6.41 -12.79
N LEU A 82 8.54 7.42 -12.27
CA LEU A 82 8.14 7.47 -10.87
C LEU A 82 7.29 6.24 -10.50
N GLY A 83 7.76 5.47 -9.54
CA GLY A 83 7.13 4.23 -9.09
C GLY A 83 6.96 4.21 -7.59
N TYR A 84 5.92 3.48 -7.15
CA TYR A 84 5.59 3.34 -5.74
C TYR A 84 5.53 1.86 -5.36
N ALA A 85 6.01 1.54 -4.17
CA ALA A 85 5.93 0.20 -3.58
C ALA A 85 5.24 0.25 -2.21
N THR A 86 4.71 -0.88 -1.77
CA THR A 86 4.21 -1.06 -0.40
C THR A 86 4.90 -2.28 0.19
N TYR A 87 5.34 -2.17 1.45
CA TYR A 87 6.07 -3.21 2.14
C TYR A 87 5.37 -3.54 3.44
N PHE A 88 4.79 -4.74 3.52
CA PHE A 88 3.88 -5.08 4.61
C PHE A 88 4.46 -4.81 6.00
N MET A 89 5.70 -5.25 6.29
CA MET A 89 6.32 -5.02 7.60
C MET A 89 6.76 -3.56 7.80
N SER A 90 7.30 -2.92 6.76
CA SER A 90 7.83 -1.56 6.87
C SER A 90 6.73 -0.52 7.10
N SER A 91 5.52 -0.77 6.60
CA SER A 91 4.35 0.10 6.81
C SER A 91 3.89 0.19 8.28
N PHE A 92 4.43 -0.63 9.18
CA PHE A 92 4.17 -0.52 10.62
C PHE A 92 5.18 0.37 11.37
N MET A 93 6.24 0.85 10.71
CA MET A 93 7.23 1.71 11.37
C MET A 93 6.74 3.15 11.43
N SER A 94 6.74 3.74 12.62
CA SER A 94 6.32 5.14 12.80
C SER A 94 7.31 6.14 12.21
N HIS A 95 6.79 7.32 11.90
CA HIS A 95 7.60 8.48 11.56
C HIS A 95 8.36 9.04 12.77
N SER A 96 9.60 9.45 12.55
CA SER A 96 10.33 10.38 13.42
C SER A 96 11.15 11.36 12.58
N CYS A 97 11.16 12.65 12.94
CA CYS A 97 12.07 13.65 12.34
C CYS A 97 13.54 13.42 12.74
N ARG A 98 13.79 12.55 13.74
CA ARG A 98 15.11 12.10 14.15
C ARG A 98 15.07 10.56 14.24
N PRO A 99 15.02 9.87 13.10
CA PRO A 99 14.82 8.43 13.08
C PRO A 99 16.09 7.69 13.50
N ASN A 100 15.93 6.56 14.18
CA ASN A 100 17.05 5.69 14.58
C ASN A 100 17.44 4.68 13.50
N SER A 101 16.69 4.64 12.39
CA SER A 101 16.95 3.82 11.23
C SER A 101 16.84 4.62 9.92
N LEU A 102 17.47 4.09 8.86
CA LEU A 102 17.31 4.55 7.48
C LEU A 102 16.93 3.37 6.60
N TRP A 103 16.37 3.66 5.44
CA TRP A 103 16.04 2.65 4.46
C TRP A 103 16.47 3.08 3.05
N HIS A 104 16.64 2.10 2.19
CA HIS A 104 16.76 2.25 0.74
C HIS A 104 16.22 0.98 0.09
N TYR A 105 16.00 1.02 -1.22
CA TYR A 105 15.66 -0.15 -2.00
C TYR A 105 16.90 -0.76 -2.67
N ASP A 106 16.91 -2.08 -2.82
CA ASP A 106 17.82 -2.82 -3.70
C ASP A 106 16.98 -3.76 -4.57
N GLY A 107 16.81 -3.42 -5.85
CA GLY A 107 15.77 -4.04 -6.68
C GLY A 107 14.39 -3.79 -6.08
N ASP A 108 13.66 -4.86 -5.75
CA ASP A 108 12.33 -4.81 -5.11
C ASP A 108 12.38 -5.02 -3.59
N ASP A 109 13.58 -5.11 -2.99
CA ASP A 109 13.76 -5.37 -1.57
C ASP A 109 13.87 -4.06 -0.77
N PHE A 110 13.16 -3.99 0.35
CA PHE A 110 13.27 -2.92 1.32
C PHE A 110 14.41 -3.19 2.31
N ILE A 111 15.48 -2.40 2.23
CA ILE A 111 16.68 -2.58 3.06
C ILE A 111 16.67 -1.58 4.21
N LEU A 112 16.39 -2.09 5.42
CA LEU A 112 16.39 -1.30 6.66
C LEU A 112 17.73 -1.42 7.39
N ARG A 113 18.31 -0.29 7.82
CA ARG A 113 19.58 -0.24 8.56
C ARG A 113 19.50 0.69 9.75
N ALA A 114 20.11 0.29 10.86
CA ALA A 114 20.26 1.14 12.03
C ALA A 114 21.22 2.31 11.75
N ARG A 115 20.86 3.53 12.17
CA ARG A 115 21.71 4.73 12.10
C ARG A 115 22.43 5.00 13.40
N GLU A 116 21.92 4.42 14.48
CA GLU A 116 22.47 4.51 15.82
C GLU A 116 22.30 3.17 16.53
N ARG A 117 22.80 3.08 17.76
CA ARG A 117 22.62 1.88 18.58
C ARG A 117 21.17 1.80 19.05
N ILE A 118 20.48 0.72 18.67
CA ILE A 118 19.10 0.41 19.08
C ILE A 118 19.14 -0.74 20.10
N GLN A 119 18.51 -0.55 21.26
CA GLN A 119 18.42 -1.58 22.31
C GLN A 119 17.18 -2.45 22.10
N ALA A 120 17.18 -3.63 22.71
CA ALA A 120 16.00 -4.50 22.67
C ALA A 120 14.81 -3.80 23.35
N GLY A 121 13.69 -3.70 22.63
CA GLY A 121 12.48 -3.01 23.10
C GLY A 121 12.36 -1.56 22.64
N ASP A 122 13.41 -0.96 22.07
CA ASP A 122 13.32 0.36 21.46
C ASP A 122 12.45 0.31 20.19
N GLU A 123 11.62 1.32 19.98
CA GLU A 123 10.83 1.46 18.75
C GLU A 123 11.76 1.78 17.57
N ILE A 124 11.55 1.10 16.43
CA ILE A 124 12.26 1.41 15.18
C ILE A 124 11.44 2.44 14.39
N THR A 125 12.06 3.57 14.05
CA THR A 125 11.39 4.67 13.34
C THR A 125 12.16 5.08 12.08
N VAL A 126 11.44 5.59 11.08
CA VAL A 126 11.96 6.10 9.80
C VAL A 126 11.50 7.54 9.55
N SER A 127 12.16 8.26 8.64
CA SER A 127 11.58 9.51 8.11
C SER A 127 10.59 9.18 7.00
N TYR A 128 9.41 9.82 7.02
CA TYR A 128 8.45 9.81 5.91
C TYR A 128 8.71 10.97 4.94
N LEU A 129 9.58 11.90 5.33
CA LEU A 129 9.99 13.04 4.54
C LEU A 129 11.34 12.73 3.91
N SER A 130 11.57 13.29 2.72
CA SER A 130 12.88 13.28 2.07
C SER A 130 13.95 13.85 3.01
N GLU A 131 15.06 13.12 3.18
CA GLU A 131 16.26 13.58 3.89
C GLU A 131 17.24 14.30 2.96
#